data_AF-A0A4Y7Q7G8-F1
#
_entry.id   AF-A0A4Y7Q7G8-F1
#
_cell.length_a   1.000
_cell.length_b   1.000
_cell.length_c   1.000
_cell.angle_alpha   90.00
_cell.angle_beta   90.00
_cell.angle_gamma   90.00
#
_symmetry.space_group_name_H-M   'P 1'
#
loop_
_entity.id
_entity.type
_entity.pdbx_description
1 polymer ?
#
loop_
_entity_poly.entity_id
_entity_poly.type
_entity_poly.pdbx_seq_one_letter_code
_entity_poly.pdbx_strand_id
1 'polypeptide(L)'
;MATLFRGRDEHNQENDDPIDVERSRMTNGLPHDTSLQEPGAKIWMPYLELADKYDKDPVHNWRDDMDSLLIFAALFSASVTAFVIESYNNLVQDTGEVSISVLLQISQQIANGTHAAAVRPSFHPASIDVAVNVLWFLSLAFSLTCALAAVLVRQWARQYLRFPRSFSSTSEQARARQFAFENMEWWNMDVVVEVIPALLHISLILFFVGLLLFVRSVSYTLAAYLLCYCTIGGAAYALLTTTPLVFSGCPYKTPFTGFLVSG
;
A
#
# COMPACT_ATOMS: atom_id res chain seq x y z
N MET A 1 23.87 70.32 3.16
CA MET A 1 23.74 71.77 2.89
C MET A 1 22.63 71.91 1.85
N ALA A 2 21.35 71.79 2.24
CA ALA A 2 20.51 72.85 2.82
C ALA A 2 20.38 74.02 1.81
N THR A 3 19.24 74.50 1.30
CA THR A 3 17.82 74.62 1.74
C THR A 3 17.04 75.19 0.52
N LEU A 4 15.75 74.96 0.27
CA LEU A 4 14.57 75.74 0.75
C LEU A 4 13.33 75.19 0.01
N PHE A 5 12.39 74.49 0.66
CA PHE A 5 11.10 75.01 1.20
C PHE A 5 10.33 76.00 0.31
N ARG A 6 9.08 75.66 -0.07
CA ARG A 6 7.87 76.52 0.11
C ARG A 6 6.56 75.88 -0.45
N GLY A 7 5.51 75.89 0.39
CA GLY A 7 4.08 75.63 0.11
C GLY A 7 3.65 74.20 0.46
N ARG A 8 3.05 73.85 1.61
CA ARG A 8 1.89 74.39 2.36
C ARG A 8 0.68 74.60 1.46
N ASP A 9 -0.27 73.67 1.52
CA ASP A 9 -1.67 73.94 1.85
C ASP A 9 -2.32 72.70 2.47
N GLU A 10 -3.00 72.97 3.58
CA GLU A 10 -3.73 72.07 4.46
C GLU A 10 -5.15 71.87 3.91
N HIS A 11 -5.69 70.65 3.96
CA HIS A 11 -7.07 70.33 4.37
C HIS A 11 -7.45 68.90 3.96
N ASN A 12 -7.25 67.95 4.87
CA ASN A 12 -8.28 67.00 5.29
C ASN A 12 -7.71 66.23 6.47
N GLN A 13 -7.66 66.91 7.61
CA GLN A 13 -7.57 66.25 8.90
C GLN A 13 -8.98 65.80 9.24
N GLU A 14 -9.38 64.68 8.64
CA GLU A 14 -10.52 63.93 9.13
C GLU A 14 -10.07 63.35 10.47
N ASN A 15 -10.75 63.78 11.54
CA ASN A 15 -10.54 63.29 12.88
C ASN A 15 -10.91 61.80 12.90
N ASP A 16 -9.95 60.94 12.56
CA ASP A 16 -10.03 59.53 12.92
C ASP A 16 -9.80 59.45 14.42
N ASP A 17 -10.91 59.46 15.17
CA ASP A 17 -10.89 59.17 16.60
C ASP A 17 -10.13 57.86 16.81
N PRO A 18 -9.14 57.80 17.72
CA PRO A 18 -8.36 56.58 17.94
C PRO A 18 -9.24 55.38 18.38
N ILE A 19 -10.47 55.65 18.81
CA ILE A 19 -11.48 54.63 19.12
C ILE A 19 -12.08 54.00 17.85
N ASP A 20 -12.21 54.75 16.75
CA ASP A 20 -12.79 54.27 15.48
C ASP A 20 -11.77 53.50 14.63
N VAL A 21 -10.49 53.87 14.69
CA VAL A 21 -9.39 53.10 14.11
C VAL A 21 -9.19 51.78 14.85
N GLU A 22 -9.29 51.80 16.17
CA GLU A 22 -9.18 50.59 17.00
C GLU A 22 -10.42 49.69 16.86
N ARG A 23 -11.62 50.28 16.74
CA ARG A 23 -12.86 49.54 16.41
C ARG A 23 -12.78 48.90 15.02
N SER A 24 -12.25 49.59 14.01
CA SER A 24 -12.00 49.02 12.67
C SER A 24 -10.93 47.93 12.66
N ARG A 25 -9.91 48.01 13.52
CA ARG A 25 -8.92 46.94 13.68
C ARG A 25 -9.47 45.73 14.43
N MET A 26 -10.35 45.94 15.41
CA MET A 26 -11.05 44.86 16.11
C MET A 26 -12.06 44.14 15.19
N THR A 27 -12.71 44.84 14.25
CA THR A 27 -13.61 44.20 13.27
C THR A 27 -12.90 43.54 12.10
N ASN A 28 -11.68 43.96 11.76
CA ASN A 28 -10.89 43.38 10.66
C ASN A 28 -9.98 42.21 11.07
N GLY A 29 -9.87 41.91 12.37
CA GLY A 29 -9.01 40.86 12.92
C GLY A 29 -9.72 39.56 13.33
N LEU A 30 -11.05 39.56 13.39
CA LEU A 30 -11.82 38.31 13.46
C LEU A 30 -12.15 37.86 12.04
N PRO A 31 -12.03 36.57 11.69
CA PRO A 31 -12.58 36.09 10.44
C PRO A 31 -14.04 36.52 10.40
N HIS A 32 -14.36 37.43 9.48
CA HIS A 32 -15.71 37.95 9.31
C HIS A 32 -16.65 36.74 9.31
N ASP A 33 -17.64 36.78 10.19
CA ASP A 33 -18.61 35.72 10.52
C ASP A 33 -19.56 35.42 9.35
N THR A 34 -19.05 35.54 8.12
CA THR A 34 -19.70 35.25 6.85
C THR A 34 -20.16 33.80 6.79
N SER A 35 -19.46 32.89 7.49
CA SER A 35 -19.90 31.50 7.63
C SER A 35 -21.21 31.39 8.41
N LEU A 36 -21.51 32.27 9.36
CA LEU A 36 -22.76 32.27 10.13
C LEU A 36 -23.92 33.02 9.46
N GLN A 37 -23.65 33.73 8.36
CA GLN A 37 -24.64 34.55 7.66
C GLN A 37 -25.46 33.75 6.63
N GLU A 38 -25.03 32.54 6.26
CA GLU A 38 -25.81 31.64 5.41
C GLU A 38 -27.03 31.09 6.18
N PRO A 39 -28.25 31.11 5.61
CA PRO A 39 -29.48 30.67 6.28
C PRO A 39 -29.47 29.23 6.82
N GLY A 40 -28.51 28.40 6.42
CA GLY A 40 -28.34 27.02 6.88
C GLY A 40 -27.10 26.74 7.73
N ALA A 41 -26.18 27.69 7.89
CA ALA A 41 -24.89 27.43 8.54
C ALA A 41 -25.01 27.00 10.00
N LYS A 42 -26.02 27.50 10.73
CA LYS A 42 -26.30 27.10 12.12
C LYS A 42 -26.61 25.61 12.26
N ILE A 43 -27.07 24.96 11.20
CA ILE A 43 -27.41 23.53 11.17
C ILE A 43 -26.26 22.73 10.55
N TRP A 44 -25.67 23.23 9.46
CA TRP A 44 -24.61 22.53 8.74
C TRP A 44 -23.26 22.55 9.46
N MET A 45 -22.95 23.58 10.25
CA MET A 45 -21.68 23.66 10.98
C MET A 45 -21.55 22.57 12.06
N PRO A 46 -22.54 22.37 12.96
CA PRO A 46 -22.50 21.24 13.91
C PRO A 46 -22.49 19.87 13.21
N TYR A 47 -23.20 19.74 12.09
CA TYR A 47 -23.20 18.50 11.30
C TYR A 47 -21.81 18.20 10.72
N LEU A 48 -21.18 19.19 10.09
CA LEU A 48 -19.84 19.06 9.50
C LEU A 48 -18.78 18.77 10.56
N GLU A 49 -18.88 19.38 11.75
CA GLU A 49 -17.96 19.11 12.85
C GLU A 49 -18.08 17.66 13.35
N LEU A 50 -19.31 17.17 13.53
CA LEU A 50 -19.56 15.79 13.94
C LEU A 50 -19.12 14.79 12.86
N ALA A 51 -19.43 15.08 11.59
CA ALA A 51 -19.06 14.27 10.44
C ALA A 51 -17.53 14.20 10.26
N ASP A 52 -16.84 15.33 10.39
CA ASP A 52 -15.38 15.40 10.30
C ASP A 52 -14.71 14.57 11.40
N LYS A 53 -15.28 14.57 12.62
CA LYS A 53 -14.80 13.72 13.71
C LYS A 53 -15.02 12.23 13.40
N TYR A 54 -16.20 11.86 12.92
CA TYR A 54 -16.52 10.47 12.56
C TYR A 54 -15.64 9.96 11.41
N ASP A 55 -15.38 10.80 10.41
CA ASP A 55 -14.63 10.42 9.22
C ASP A 55 -13.11 10.38 9.45
N LYS A 56 -12.58 11.17 10.39
CA LYS A 56 -11.14 11.22 10.67
C LYS A 56 -10.60 9.91 11.25
N ASP A 57 -11.33 9.28 12.16
CA ASP A 57 -10.89 8.06 12.84
C ASP A 57 -10.65 6.88 11.86
N PRO A 58 -11.63 6.46 11.02
CA PRO A 58 -11.43 5.36 10.08
C PRO A 58 -10.40 5.71 9.00
N VAL A 59 -10.40 6.95 8.50
CA VAL A 59 -9.43 7.41 7.48
C VAL A 59 -8.01 7.39 8.02
N HIS A 60 -7.80 7.75 9.29
CA HIS A 60 -6.49 7.70 9.93
C HIS A 60 -6.01 6.24 10.05
N ASN A 61 -6.87 5.35 10.56
CA ASN A 61 -6.55 3.93 10.72
C ASN A 61 -6.20 3.28 9.38
N TRP A 62 -7.02 3.47 8.34
CA TRP A 62 -6.73 2.93 7.01
C TRP A 62 -5.40 3.45 6.47
N ARG A 63 -5.08 4.73 6.68
CA ARG A 63 -3.83 5.29 6.18
C ARG A 63 -2.61 4.66 6.88
N ASP A 64 -2.69 4.48 8.19
CA ASP A 64 -1.61 3.88 9.00
C ASP A 64 -1.42 2.39 8.66
N ASP A 65 -2.52 1.66 8.46
CA ASP A 65 -2.51 0.27 8.00
C ASP A 65 -1.87 0.17 6.61
N MET A 66 -2.28 1.02 5.67
CA MET A 66 -1.71 1.05 4.32
C MET A 66 -0.22 1.42 4.34
N ASP A 67 0.22 2.33 5.22
CA ASP A 67 1.64 2.66 5.38
C ASP A 67 2.46 1.45 5.84
N SER A 68 1.95 0.71 6.81
CA SER A 68 2.58 -0.52 7.30
C SER A 68 2.64 -1.60 6.20
N LEU A 69 1.56 -1.78 5.45
CA LEU A 69 1.49 -2.72 4.33
C LEU A 69 2.46 -2.36 3.20
N LEU A 70 2.63 -1.06 2.90
CA LEU A 70 3.57 -0.60 1.88
C LEU A 70 5.03 -0.90 2.22
N ILE A 71 5.42 -0.66 3.47
CA ILE A 71 6.77 -0.98 3.95
C ILE A 71 7.01 -2.49 3.84
N PHE A 72 6.04 -3.28 4.32
CA PHE A 72 6.14 -4.73 4.25
C PHE A 72 6.20 -5.23 2.80
N ALA A 73 5.32 -4.76 1.91
CA ALA A 73 5.30 -5.14 0.50
C ALA A 73 6.60 -4.77 -0.23
N ALA A 74 7.21 -3.62 0.09
CA ALA A 74 8.50 -3.22 -0.47
C ALA A 74 9.64 -4.15 -0.02
N LEU A 75 9.75 -4.41 1.28
CA LEU A 75 10.76 -5.31 1.85
C LEU A 75 10.59 -6.75 1.33
N PHE A 76 9.35 -7.22 1.29
CA PHE A 76 9.02 -8.53 0.77
C PHE A 76 9.37 -8.63 -0.71
N SER A 77 8.95 -7.66 -1.55
CA SER A 77 9.29 -7.63 -2.98
C SER A 77 10.80 -7.64 -3.20
N ALA A 78 11.58 -6.89 -2.42
CA ALA A 78 13.04 -6.90 -2.49
C ALA A 78 13.61 -8.30 -2.16
N SER A 79 13.11 -8.94 -1.10
CA SER A 79 13.53 -10.29 -0.73
C SER A 79 13.20 -11.31 -1.82
N VAL A 80 11.97 -11.32 -2.35
CA VAL A 80 11.56 -12.23 -3.44
C VAL A 80 12.38 -11.98 -4.70
N THR A 81 12.71 -10.72 -5.01
CA THR A 81 13.53 -10.39 -6.18
C THR A 81 14.91 -11.04 -6.10
N ALA A 82 15.54 -11.11 -4.93
CA ALA A 82 16.82 -11.80 -4.77
C ALA A 82 16.72 -13.31 -5.12
N PHE A 83 15.65 -13.97 -4.66
CA PHE A 83 15.38 -15.37 -5.00
C PHE A 83 15.07 -15.54 -6.49
N VAL A 84 14.27 -14.66 -7.08
CA VAL A 84 13.97 -14.68 -8.52
C VAL A 84 15.24 -14.58 -9.35
N ILE A 85 16.16 -13.68 -8.99
CA ILE A 85 17.45 -13.54 -9.69
C ILE A 85 18.25 -14.84 -9.61
N GLU A 86 18.29 -15.47 -8.45
CA GLU A 86 19.02 -16.74 -8.27
C GLU A 86 18.39 -17.88 -9.09
N SER A 87 17.08 -18.08 -8.99
CA SER A 87 16.37 -19.18 -9.68
C SER A 87 16.19 -18.95 -11.17
N TYR A 88 16.33 -17.71 -11.65
CA TYR A 88 16.39 -17.42 -13.08
C TYR A 88 17.60 -18.11 -13.73
N ASN A 89 18.73 -18.22 -13.03
CA ASN A 89 19.91 -18.92 -13.55
C ASN A 89 19.63 -20.41 -13.80
N ASN A 90 18.75 -21.06 -13.02
CA ASN A 90 18.37 -22.45 -13.24
C ASN A 90 17.53 -22.65 -14.52
N LEU A 91 16.94 -21.58 -15.07
CA LEU A 91 16.20 -21.61 -16.33
C LEU A 91 17.07 -21.32 -17.55
N VAL A 92 18.32 -20.94 -17.35
CA VAL A 92 19.27 -20.63 -18.42
C VAL A 92 20.33 -21.72 -18.46
N GLN A 93 20.68 -22.16 -19.67
CA GLN A 93 21.72 -23.16 -19.85
C GLN A 93 23.08 -22.60 -19.39
N ASP A 94 23.70 -23.24 -18.40
CA ASP A 94 25.03 -22.85 -17.94
C ASP A 94 26.07 -23.10 -19.06
N THR A 95 26.65 -22.01 -19.55
CA THR A 95 27.67 -22.06 -20.60
C THR A 95 28.95 -22.76 -20.12
N GLY A 96 29.22 -22.72 -18.81
CA GLY A 96 30.33 -23.43 -18.18
C GLY A 96 30.11 -24.95 -18.26
N GLU A 97 28.95 -25.43 -17.82
CA GLU A 97 28.61 -26.86 -17.87
C GLU A 97 28.57 -27.39 -19.31
N VAL A 98 28.01 -26.62 -20.26
CA VAL A 98 28.06 -26.97 -21.68
C VAL A 98 29.49 -27.09 -22.18
N SER A 99 30.35 -26.14 -21.83
CA SER A 99 31.76 -26.17 -22.24
C SER A 99 32.47 -27.40 -21.68
N ILE A 100 32.24 -27.75 -20.41
CA ILE A 100 32.79 -28.95 -19.77
C ILE A 100 32.28 -30.21 -20.47
N SER A 101 30.98 -30.30 -20.76
CA SER A 101 30.38 -31.46 -21.42
C SER A 101 30.95 -31.69 -22.82
N VAL A 102 31.15 -30.61 -23.59
CA VAL A 102 31.77 -30.66 -24.92
C VAL A 102 33.25 -31.01 -24.82
N LEU A 103 33.98 -30.47 -23.85
CA LEU A 103 35.40 -30.79 -23.63
C LEU A 103 35.60 -32.26 -23.25
N LEU A 104 34.72 -32.80 -22.40
CA LEU A 104 34.71 -34.21 -22.02
C LEU A 104 34.38 -35.09 -23.23
N GLN A 105 33.41 -34.70 -24.05
CA GLN A 105 33.07 -35.40 -25.29
C GLN A 105 34.27 -35.43 -26.26
N ILE A 106 34.96 -34.30 -26.46
CA ILE A 106 36.17 -34.23 -27.30
C ILE A 106 37.29 -35.12 -26.72
N SER A 107 37.50 -35.07 -25.41
CA SER A 107 38.50 -35.92 -24.74
C SER A 107 38.22 -37.41 -24.95
N GLN A 108 36.97 -37.84 -24.83
CA GLN A 108 36.54 -39.22 -25.09
C GLN A 108 36.70 -39.60 -26.56
N GLN A 109 36.40 -38.69 -27.50
CA GLN A 109 36.59 -38.92 -28.94
C GLN A 109 38.06 -39.14 -29.30
N ILE A 110 38.96 -38.33 -28.74
CA ILE A 110 40.41 -38.46 -28.92
C ILE A 110 40.89 -39.79 -28.34
N ALA A 111 40.39 -40.18 -27.15
CA ALA A 111 40.78 -41.43 -26.50
C ALA A 111 40.29 -42.69 -27.25
N ASN A 112 39.08 -42.67 -27.82
CA ASN A 112 38.50 -43.80 -28.54
C ASN A 112 38.77 -43.81 -30.06
N GLY A 113 39.44 -42.79 -30.61
CA GLY A 113 39.71 -42.68 -32.04
C GLY A 113 38.46 -42.49 -32.91
N THR A 114 37.34 -42.05 -32.32
CA THR A 114 36.07 -41.84 -33.03
C THR A 114 35.94 -40.40 -33.50
N HIS A 115 35.70 -40.19 -34.81
CA HIS A 115 35.55 -38.87 -35.44
C HIS A 115 34.09 -38.37 -35.50
N ALA A 116 33.26 -38.70 -34.51
CA ALA A 116 31.88 -38.20 -34.47
C ALA A 116 31.88 -36.69 -34.18
N ALA A 117 30.99 -35.92 -34.84
CA ALA A 117 30.85 -34.50 -34.54
C ALA A 117 30.34 -34.31 -33.10
N ALA A 118 30.93 -33.36 -32.36
CA ALA A 118 30.42 -32.97 -31.05
C ALA A 118 29.01 -32.36 -31.20
N VAL A 119 28.06 -32.83 -30.40
CA VAL A 119 26.66 -32.37 -30.45
C VAL A 119 26.43 -31.52 -29.20
N ARG A 120 25.92 -30.30 -29.40
CA ARG A 120 25.53 -29.46 -28.26
C ARG A 120 24.40 -30.14 -27.49
N PRO A 121 24.51 -30.30 -26.16
CA PRO A 121 23.41 -30.82 -25.36
C PRO A 121 22.21 -29.87 -25.45
N SER A 122 21.03 -30.42 -25.74
CA SER A 122 19.78 -29.66 -25.73
C SER A 122 19.34 -29.40 -24.30
N PHE A 123 19.26 -28.13 -23.90
CA PHE A 123 18.82 -27.76 -22.56
C PHE A 123 17.30 -27.72 -22.47
N HIS A 124 16.79 -28.43 -21.47
CA HIS A 124 15.38 -28.37 -21.07
C HIS A 124 15.36 -28.16 -19.56
N PRO A 125 14.87 -26.99 -19.09
CA PRO A 125 14.79 -26.73 -17.65
C PRO A 125 13.84 -27.72 -16.99
N ALA A 126 14.13 -28.13 -15.76
CA ALA A 126 13.27 -29.05 -15.04
C ALA A 126 11.91 -28.38 -14.78
N SER A 127 10.82 -29.15 -14.86
CA SER A 127 9.48 -28.62 -14.63
C SER A 127 9.31 -27.99 -13.24
N ILE A 128 10.09 -28.47 -12.25
CA ILE A 128 10.10 -27.91 -10.90
C ILE A 128 10.72 -26.50 -10.86
N ASP A 129 11.77 -26.23 -11.63
CA ASP A 129 12.43 -24.92 -11.69
C ASP A 129 11.54 -23.89 -12.38
N VAL A 130 10.82 -24.32 -13.43
CA VAL A 130 9.79 -23.48 -14.08
C VAL A 130 8.67 -23.15 -13.09
N ALA A 131 8.17 -24.14 -12.35
CA ALA A 131 7.10 -23.93 -11.37
C ALA A 131 7.53 -22.98 -10.23
N VAL A 132 8.75 -23.12 -9.70
CA VAL A 132 9.32 -22.23 -8.68
C VAL A 132 9.36 -20.78 -9.18
N ASN A 133 9.90 -20.56 -10.37
CA ASN A 133 9.97 -19.23 -10.95
C ASN A 133 8.58 -18.62 -11.15
N VAL A 134 7.62 -19.37 -11.69
CA VAL A 134 6.23 -18.90 -11.86
C VAL A 134 5.62 -18.49 -10.51
N LEU A 135 5.78 -19.31 -9.46
CA LEU A 135 5.28 -19.00 -8.12
C LEU A 135 5.89 -17.72 -7.55
N TRP A 136 7.20 -17.51 -7.71
CA TRP A 136 7.87 -16.31 -7.23
C TRP A 136 7.52 -15.06 -8.03
N PHE A 137 7.39 -15.15 -9.36
CA PHE A 137 6.89 -14.04 -10.17
C PHE A 137 5.45 -13.66 -9.81
N LEU A 138 4.57 -14.65 -9.62
CA LEU A 138 3.20 -14.40 -9.16
C LEU A 138 3.17 -13.77 -7.77
N SER A 139 3.97 -14.30 -6.84
CA SER A 139 4.14 -13.72 -5.50
C SER A 139 4.54 -12.24 -5.59
N LEU A 140 5.56 -11.92 -6.39
CA LEU A 140 6.03 -10.55 -6.58
C LEU A 140 4.93 -9.67 -7.19
N ALA A 141 4.21 -10.17 -8.21
CA ALA A 141 3.12 -9.44 -8.84
C ALA A 141 2.01 -9.10 -7.83
N PHE A 142 1.55 -10.08 -7.03
CA PHE A 142 0.54 -9.84 -5.99
C PHE A 142 1.00 -8.83 -4.93
N SER A 143 2.27 -8.88 -4.52
CA SER A 143 2.86 -7.91 -3.59
C SER A 143 2.85 -6.49 -4.16
N LEU A 144 3.22 -6.33 -5.44
CA LEU A 144 3.17 -5.04 -6.12
C LEU A 144 1.73 -4.54 -6.31
N THR A 145 0.79 -5.42 -6.64
CA THR A 145 -0.64 -5.07 -6.72
C THR A 145 -1.16 -4.61 -5.36
N CYS A 146 -0.79 -5.30 -4.28
CA CYS A 146 -1.10 -4.87 -2.91
C CYS A 146 -0.53 -3.48 -2.62
N ALA A 147 0.73 -3.22 -2.98
CA ALA A 147 1.35 -1.91 -2.79
C ALA A 147 0.64 -0.81 -3.60
N LEU A 148 0.31 -1.06 -4.87
CA LEU A 148 -0.43 -0.11 -5.70
C LEU A 148 -1.81 0.19 -5.11
N ALA A 149 -2.54 -0.84 -4.69
CA ALA A 149 -3.86 -0.69 -4.06
C ALA A 149 -3.76 0.12 -2.74
N ALA A 150 -2.74 -0.15 -1.91
CA ALA A 150 -2.50 0.61 -0.69
C ALA A 150 -2.22 2.09 -0.97
N VAL A 151 -1.44 2.42 -2.02
CA VAL A 151 -1.24 3.81 -2.45
C VAL A 151 -2.55 4.47 -2.88
N LEU A 152 -3.39 3.77 -3.66
CA LEU A 152 -4.68 4.28 -4.12
C LEU A 152 -5.62 4.58 -2.95
N VAL A 153 -5.76 3.64 -2.00
CA VAL A 153 -6.57 3.84 -0.79
C VAL A 153 -6.07 5.06 -0.01
N ARG A 154 -4.74 5.21 0.16
CA ARG A 154 -4.18 6.41 0.82
C ARG A 154 -4.48 7.70 0.07
N GLN A 155 -4.46 7.68 -1.26
CA GLN A 155 -4.82 8.83 -2.07
C GLN A 155 -6.30 9.19 -1.92
N TRP A 156 -7.18 8.20 -1.99
CA TRP A 156 -8.63 8.39 -1.85
C TRP A 156 -9.00 8.86 -0.44
N ALA A 157 -8.42 8.27 0.60
CA ALA A 157 -8.52 8.71 1.99
C ALA A 157 -8.18 10.21 2.16
N ARG A 158 -7.07 10.66 1.56
CA ARG A 158 -6.70 12.09 1.59
C ARG A 158 -7.66 12.97 0.80
N GLN A 159 -8.12 12.50 -0.36
CA GLN A 159 -9.04 13.26 -1.20
C GLN A 159 -10.42 13.39 -0.56
N TYR A 160 -10.90 12.33 0.10
CA TYR A 160 -12.15 12.30 0.85
C TYR A 160 -12.21 13.41 1.91
N LEU A 161 -11.13 13.59 2.71
CA LEU A 161 -11.07 14.67 3.71
C LEU A 161 -10.83 16.07 3.12
N ARG A 162 -10.27 16.18 1.92
CA ARG A 162 -9.96 17.47 1.29
C ARG A 162 -11.10 18.00 0.43
N PHE A 163 -11.86 17.13 -0.23
CA PHE A 163 -12.89 17.50 -1.19
C PHE A 163 -14.01 18.35 -0.59
N PRO A 164 -14.59 18.05 0.59
CA PRO A 164 -15.58 18.92 1.20
C PRO A 164 -15.01 20.28 1.59
N ARG A 165 -13.74 20.34 2.03
CA ARG A 165 -13.10 21.58 2.50
C ARG A 165 -12.73 22.57 1.40
N SER A 166 -12.86 22.20 0.12
CA SER A 166 -12.57 23.13 -0.99
C SER A 166 -13.68 24.13 -1.27
N PHE A 167 -14.88 23.93 -0.72
CA PHE A 167 -16.02 24.82 -0.93
C PHE A 167 -16.08 25.90 0.16
N SER A 168 -16.46 27.12 -0.21
CA SER A 168 -16.58 28.25 0.73
C SER A 168 -17.91 28.25 1.50
N SER A 169 -18.98 27.73 0.90
CA SER A 169 -20.32 27.66 1.50
C SER A 169 -20.49 26.42 2.37
N THR A 170 -20.99 26.59 3.60
CA THR A 170 -21.18 25.49 4.57
C THR A 170 -22.17 24.43 4.08
N SER A 171 -23.20 24.87 3.37
CA SER A 171 -24.20 23.99 2.74
C SER A 171 -23.59 23.15 1.60
N GLU A 172 -22.71 23.75 0.79
CA GLU A 172 -22.02 23.03 -0.29
C GLU A 172 -21.01 22.03 0.25
N GLN A 173 -20.25 22.37 1.30
CA GLN A 173 -19.34 21.43 1.97
C GLN A 173 -20.10 20.20 2.48
N ALA A 174 -21.26 20.41 3.13
CA ALA A 174 -22.08 19.32 3.66
C ALA A 174 -22.61 18.39 2.56
N ARG A 175 -23.08 18.95 1.43
CA ARG A 175 -23.52 18.18 0.26
C ARG A 175 -22.38 17.42 -0.40
N ALA A 176 -21.22 18.05 -0.56
CA ALA A 176 -20.03 17.44 -1.13
C ALA A 176 -19.53 16.26 -0.29
N ARG A 177 -19.53 16.38 1.05
CA ARG A 177 -19.22 15.29 1.97
C ARG A 177 -20.23 14.15 1.85
N GLN A 178 -21.52 14.47 1.85
CA GLN A 178 -22.57 13.44 1.76
C GLN A 178 -22.46 12.65 0.46
N PHE A 179 -22.23 13.34 -0.67
CA PHE A 179 -21.98 12.69 -1.95
C PHE A 179 -20.73 11.80 -1.91
N ALA A 180 -19.63 12.27 -1.31
CA ALA A 180 -18.42 11.46 -1.17
C ALA A 180 -18.64 10.22 -0.29
N PHE A 181 -19.43 10.35 0.78
CA PHE A 181 -19.77 9.26 1.69
C PHE A 181 -20.65 8.20 1.00
N GLU A 182 -21.71 8.62 0.29
CA GLU A 182 -22.57 7.72 -0.47
C GLU A 182 -21.80 6.96 -1.56
N ASN A 183 -20.85 7.64 -2.22
CA ASN A 183 -19.96 6.97 -3.17
C ASN A 183 -19.02 5.98 -2.47
N MET A 184 -18.47 6.32 -1.31
CA MET A 184 -17.61 5.41 -0.53
C MET A 184 -18.34 4.12 -0.14
N GLU A 185 -19.60 4.24 0.28
CA GLU A 185 -20.48 3.13 0.60
C GLU A 185 -20.86 2.32 -0.65
N TRP A 186 -21.19 2.99 -1.76
CA TRP A 186 -21.53 2.33 -3.03
C TRP A 186 -20.35 1.55 -3.64
N TRP A 187 -19.13 2.07 -3.53
CA TRP A 187 -17.89 1.41 -3.95
C TRP A 187 -17.37 0.41 -2.92
N ASN A 188 -18.02 0.29 -1.76
CA ASN A 188 -17.70 -0.63 -0.67
C ASN A 188 -16.22 -0.61 -0.31
N MET A 189 -15.70 0.59 0.00
CA MET A 189 -14.28 0.80 0.30
C MET A 189 -13.77 -0.07 1.45
N ASP A 190 -14.64 -0.46 2.38
CA ASP A 190 -14.32 -1.41 3.45
C ASP A 190 -13.82 -2.74 2.88
N VAL A 191 -14.51 -3.29 1.87
CA VAL A 191 -14.09 -4.53 1.20
C VAL A 191 -12.75 -4.36 0.49
N VAL A 192 -12.51 -3.21 -0.14
CA VAL A 192 -11.22 -2.93 -0.80
C VAL A 192 -10.09 -2.92 0.23
N VAL A 193 -10.29 -2.23 1.36
CA VAL A 193 -9.31 -2.16 2.46
C VAL A 193 -9.04 -3.55 3.04
N GLU A 194 -10.04 -4.42 3.14
CA GLU A 194 -9.89 -5.80 3.61
C GLU A 194 -9.19 -6.73 2.61
N VAL A 195 -9.39 -6.52 1.31
CA VAL A 195 -8.77 -7.33 0.25
C VAL A 195 -7.25 -7.07 0.14
N ILE A 196 -6.78 -5.86 0.46
CA ILE A 196 -5.35 -5.50 0.32
C ILE A 196 -4.46 -6.42 1.20
N PRO A 197 -4.68 -6.55 2.52
CA PRO A 197 -3.95 -7.52 3.34
C PRO A 197 -4.10 -8.96 2.84
N ALA A 198 -5.26 -9.34 2.31
CA ALA A 198 -5.47 -10.70 1.78
C ALA A 198 -4.58 -10.99 0.57
N LEU A 199 -4.42 -10.04 -0.36
CA LEU A 199 -3.49 -10.15 -1.49
C LEU A 199 -2.04 -10.34 -1.01
N LEU A 200 -1.64 -9.64 0.04
CA LEU A 200 -0.32 -9.78 0.64
C LEU A 200 -0.11 -11.16 1.28
N HIS A 201 -1.13 -11.70 1.95
CA HIS A 201 -1.07 -13.06 2.48
C HIS A 201 -0.99 -14.12 1.39
N ILE A 202 -1.76 -13.98 0.30
CA ILE A 202 -1.67 -14.86 -0.87
C ILE A 202 -0.25 -14.85 -1.45
N SER A 203 0.33 -13.65 -1.59
CA SER A 203 1.71 -13.46 -2.03
C SER A 203 2.72 -14.20 -1.15
N LEU A 204 2.61 -14.05 0.18
CA LEU A 204 3.46 -14.77 1.14
C LEU A 204 3.35 -16.29 1.00
N ILE A 205 2.14 -16.82 0.87
CA ILE A 205 1.90 -18.27 0.72
C ILE A 205 2.56 -18.78 -0.57
N LEU A 206 2.36 -18.09 -1.70
CA LEU A 206 2.99 -18.44 -2.98
C LEU A 206 4.52 -18.46 -2.86
N PHE A 207 5.10 -17.46 -2.19
CA PHE A 207 6.54 -17.41 -1.94
C PHE A 207 7.04 -18.59 -1.12
N PHE A 208 6.38 -18.92 0.00
CA PHE A 208 6.78 -20.05 0.85
C PHE A 208 6.66 -21.38 0.13
N VAL A 209 5.61 -21.58 -0.68
CA VAL A 209 5.47 -22.79 -1.51
C VAL A 209 6.63 -22.89 -2.51
N GLY A 210 6.95 -21.80 -3.21
CA GLY A 210 8.11 -21.74 -4.11
C GLY A 210 9.43 -21.99 -3.38
N LEU A 211 9.60 -21.44 -2.19
CA LEU A 211 10.79 -21.62 -1.35
C LEU A 211 10.98 -23.08 -0.92
N LEU A 212 9.90 -23.76 -0.52
CA LEU A 212 9.96 -25.18 -0.15
C LEU A 212 10.33 -26.06 -1.34
N LEU A 213 9.80 -25.78 -2.53
CA LEU A 213 10.14 -26.48 -3.76
C LEU A 213 11.60 -26.25 -4.16
N PHE A 214 12.07 -25.00 -4.11
CA PHE A 214 13.45 -24.63 -4.40
C PHE A 214 14.44 -25.29 -3.44
N VAL A 215 14.21 -25.18 -2.13
CA VAL A 215 15.14 -25.78 -1.16
C VAL A 215 15.11 -27.31 -1.24
N ARG A 216 13.98 -27.90 -1.63
CA ARG A 216 13.89 -29.35 -1.87
C ARG A 216 14.75 -29.80 -3.05
N SER A 217 14.87 -29.01 -4.12
CA SER A 217 15.77 -29.35 -5.23
C SER A 217 17.24 -29.24 -4.84
N VAL A 218 17.58 -28.30 -3.95
CA VAL A 218 18.95 -28.11 -3.44
C VAL A 218 19.35 -29.19 -2.42
N SER A 219 18.54 -29.39 -1.35
CA SER A 219 18.80 -30.45 -0.38
C SER A 219 17.55 -30.85 0.41
N TYR A 220 17.34 -32.15 0.56
CA TYR A 220 16.20 -32.68 1.30
C TYR A 220 16.23 -32.27 2.79
N THR A 221 17.41 -32.25 3.40
CA THR A 221 17.60 -31.93 4.83
C THR A 221 17.17 -30.50 5.15
N LEU A 222 17.63 -29.50 4.36
CA LEU A 222 17.22 -28.11 4.59
C LEU A 222 15.72 -27.93 4.35
N ALA A 223 15.16 -28.62 3.36
CA ALA A 223 13.73 -28.57 3.07
C ALA A 223 12.89 -29.13 4.22
N ALA A 224 13.37 -30.16 4.92
CA ALA A 224 12.67 -30.71 6.09
C ALA A 224 12.65 -29.72 7.26
N TYR A 225 13.78 -29.06 7.55
CA TYR A 225 13.84 -28.03 8.60
C TYR A 225 12.95 -26.83 8.28
N LEU A 226 12.98 -26.33 7.04
CA LEU A 226 12.13 -25.23 6.61
C LEU A 226 10.64 -25.61 6.63
N LEU A 227 10.29 -26.83 6.23
CA LEU A 227 8.91 -27.32 6.30
C LEU A 227 8.41 -27.36 7.75
N CYS A 228 9.23 -27.86 8.68
CA CYS A 228 8.90 -27.85 10.12
C CYS A 228 8.67 -26.42 10.63
N TYR A 229 9.56 -25.49 10.28
CA TYR A 229 9.41 -24.08 10.64
C TYR A 229 8.11 -23.47 10.06
N CYS A 230 7.85 -23.69 8.77
CA CYS A 230 6.66 -23.16 8.10
C CYS A 230 5.36 -23.76 8.65
N THR A 231 5.35 -25.06 9.00
CA THR A 231 4.18 -25.73 9.56
C THR A 231 3.88 -25.27 10.98
N ILE A 232 4.89 -25.07 11.83
CA ILE A 232 4.70 -24.51 13.17
C ILE A 232 4.18 -23.07 13.09
N GLY A 233 4.80 -22.22 12.26
CA GLY A 233 4.37 -20.84 12.07
C GLY A 233 2.97 -20.74 11.45
N GLY A 234 2.69 -21.56 10.44
CA GLY A 234 1.38 -21.64 9.79
C GLY A 234 0.29 -22.16 10.71
N ALA A 235 0.59 -23.15 11.56
CA ALA A 235 -0.34 -23.62 12.58
C ALA A 235 -0.62 -22.54 13.64
N ALA A 236 0.41 -21.84 14.11
CA ALA A 236 0.23 -20.72 15.03
C ALA A 236 -0.61 -19.60 14.41
N TYR A 237 -0.35 -19.23 13.15
CA TYR A 237 -1.16 -18.25 12.42
C TYR A 237 -2.61 -18.72 12.26
N ALA A 238 -2.83 -19.95 11.80
CA ALA A 238 -4.18 -20.51 11.64
C ALA A 238 -4.94 -20.57 12.97
N LEU A 239 -4.26 -20.95 14.07
CA LEU A 239 -4.84 -20.92 15.41
C LEU A 239 -5.24 -19.48 15.79
N LEU A 240 -4.36 -18.50 15.60
CA LEU A 240 -4.67 -17.10 15.90
C LEU A 240 -5.83 -16.56 15.03
N THR A 241 -5.93 -16.97 13.77
CA THR A 241 -7.01 -16.57 12.86
C THR A 241 -8.34 -17.28 13.15
N THR A 242 -8.32 -18.53 13.63
CA THR A 242 -9.51 -19.34 13.92
C THR A 242 -10.00 -19.24 15.38
N THR A 243 -9.14 -18.85 16.31
CA THR A 243 -9.49 -18.60 17.72
C THR A 243 -10.69 -17.64 17.89
N PRO A 244 -10.82 -16.55 17.12
CA PRO A 244 -11.99 -15.66 17.17
C PRO A 244 -13.30 -16.33 16.72
N LEU A 245 -13.23 -17.36 15.88
CA LEU A 245 -14.41 -18.09 15.37
C LEU A 245 -14.93 -19.13 16.36
N VAL A 246 -14.07 -19.61 17.28
CA VAL A 246 -14.43 -20.66 18.25
C VAL A 246 -14.81 -20.07 19.61
N PHE A 247 -14.28 -18.90 19.99
CA PHE A 247 -14.60 -18.20 21.23
C PHE A 247 -15.17 -16.80 20.96
N SER A 248 -16.48 -16.64 21.18
CA SER A 248 -17.25 -15.38 21.05
C SER A 248 -16.77 -14.22 21.96
N GLY A 249 -15.72 -14.40 22.76
CA GLY A 249 -15.18 -13.41 23.71
C GLY A 249 -13.72 -13.02 23.49
N CYS A 250 -13.08 -13.41 22.38
CA CYS A 250 -11.68 -13.09 22.11
C CYS A 250 -11.49 -11.71 21.45
N PRO A 251 -10.50 -10.90 21.87
CA PRO A 251 -10.28 -9.52 21.41
C PRO A 251 -9.66 -9.40 20.00
N TYR A 252 -9.40 -10.51 19.31
CA TYR A 252 -8.85 -10.51 17.96
C TYR A 252 -9.98 -10.44 16.93
N LYS A 253 -10.37 -9.24 16.51
CA LYS A 253 -11.30 -9.06 15.38
C LYS A 253 -10.54 -9.18 14.06
N THR A 254 -10.74 -10.28 13.33
CA THR A 254 -10.33 -10.37 11.93
C THR A 254 -11.46 -9.88 11.02
N PRO A 255 -11.12 -9.30 9.84
CA PRO A 255 -12.11 -8.73 8.90
C PRO A 255 -13.18 -9.74 8.45
N PHE A 256 -12.84 -11.03 8.42
CA PHE A 256 -13.79 -12.11 8.07
C PHE A 256 -14.95 -12.29 9.06
N THR A 257 -14.84 -11.80 10.30
CA THR A 257 -15.91 -11.95 11.31
C THR A 257 -17.11 -11.05 11.00
N GLY A 258 -16.92 -9.95 10.27
CA GLY A 258 -17.99 -9.02 9.89
C GLY A 258 -18.99 -9.63 8.91
N PHE A 259 -18.50 -10.42 7.94
CA PHE A 259 -19.35 -11.05 6.92
C PHE A 259 -20.24 -12.18 7.47
N LEU A 260 -19.84 -12.86 8.55
CA LEU A 260 -20.56 -14.02 9.10
C LEU A 260 -21.61 -13.65 10.16
N VAL A 261 -21.56 -12.45 10.73
CA VAL A 261 -22.51 -11.98 11.77
C VAL A 261 -23.69 -11.21 11.18
N SER A 262 -23.65 -10.86 9.89
CA SER A 262 -24.71 -10.10 9.20
C SER A 262 -25.64 -10.94 8.31
N GLY A 263 -25.57 -12.28 8.38
CA GLY A 263 -26.50 -13.20 7.72
C GLY A 263 -27.35 -13.94 8.75
#